data_AF-A0A3N5R1Q4-F1
#
_entry.id   AF-A0A3N5R1Q4-F1
#
_cell.length_a   1.000
_cell.length_b   1.000
_cell.length_c   1.000
_cell.angle_alpha   90.00
_cell.angle_beta   90.00
_cell.angle_gamma   90.00
#
_symmetry.space_group_name_H-M   'P 1'
#
loop_
_entity.id
_entity.type
_entity.pdbx_description
1 polymer ?
#
loop_
_entity_poly.entity_id
_entity_poly.type
_entity_poly.pdbx_seq_one_letter_code
_entity_poly.pdbx_strand_id
1 'polypeptide(L)'
;GGSTDKNGNNSVNFGGSFTVTATPNTGYHFTGWTGSLSGTTNPMTISNVTANMTVTANFAINTYTISGTVTAGVSGVSNVTMNGLPGSPRTNASGQYSATVNHDSSHIVTPSLVNYSFIPASYTHSHVTANQTQNYTATASTNYEISGRVTRNGAGLPGVTMNGFSGTVTTNPSGDYTATVARGSTVTVRPSLSGYSFSPVSQTHVNVIANLQNQNFTASANSTTPSADGGGGGGGCFVIASASGSWVMCLLLLPAGLILSRFRSLAKKE
;
A
#
# COMPACT_ATOMS: atom_id res chain seq x y z
N GLY A 1 10.80 -26.39 -28.81
CA GLY A 1 11.19 -25.18 -29.56
C GLY A 1 11.31 -25.38 -31.06
N GLY A 2 11.32 -26.62 -31.55
CA GLY A 2 11.40 -26.92 -32.98
C GLY A 2 11.56 -28.42 -33.19
N SER A 3 11.86 -28.82 -34.41
CA SER A 3 12.16 -30.20 -34.79
C SER A 3 13.32 -30.27 -35.77
N THR A 4 13.84 -31.47 -36.01
CA THR A 4 14.79 -31.76 -37.10
C THR A 4 14.13 -32.66 -38.14
N ASP A 5 14.50 -32.49 -39.41
CA ASP A 5 14.02 -33.35 -40.51
C ASP A 5 14.47 -34.82 -40.39
N LYS A 6 15.52 -35.10 -39.62
CA LYS A 6 16.08 -36.43 -39.39
C LYS A 6 16.20 -36.74 -37.89
N ASN A 7 15.06 -36.97 -37.25
CA ASN A 7 15.01 -37.26 -35.81
C ASN A 7 15.35 -38.73 -35.51
N GLY A 8 15.98 -39.01 -34.37
CA GLY A 8 16.36 -40.37 -33.94
C GLY A 8 17.63 -40.91 -34.62
N ASN A 9 17.80 -42.24 -34.59
CA ASN A 9 18.98 -42.91 -35.14
C ASN A 9 18.90 -42.96 -36.66
N ASN A 10 19.91 -42.39 -37.33
CA ASN A 10 20.03 -42.37 -38.78
C ASN A 10 21.35 -43.03 -39.19
N SER A 11 21.33 -43.89 -40.21
CA SER A 11 22.53 -44.58 -40.71
C SER A 11 23.17 -43.81 -41.85
N VAL A 12 24.51 -43.77 -41.84
CA VAL A 12 25.33 -43.12 -42.87
C VAL A 12 26.48 -44.07 -43.20
N ASN A 13 26.86 -44.17 -44.48
CA ASN A 13 28.02 -44.97 -44.87
C ASN A 13 29.30 -44.40 -44.23
N PHE A 14 30.24 -45.28 -43.89
CA PHE A 14 31.55 -44.86 -43.38
C PHE A 14 32.25 -43.91 -44.37
N GLY A 15 32.71 -42.76 -43.87
CA GLY A 15 33.29 -41.67 -44.68
C GLY A 15 32.26 -40.85 -45.47
N GLY A 16 30.97 -41.16 -45.35
CA GLY A 16 29.88 -40.45 -46.01
C GLY A 16 29.56 -39.11 -45.38
N SER A 17 28.60 -38.40 -45.98
CA SER A 17 28.11 -37.10 -45.50
C SER A 17 26.65 -37.20 -45.06
N PHE A 18 26.26 -36.36 -44.11
CA PHE A 18 24.92 -36.29 -43.56
C PHE A 18 24.49 -34.84 -43.38
N THR A 19 23.33 -34.47 -43.92
CA THR A 19 22.76 -33.13 -43.75
C THR A 19 21.53 -33.20 -42.88
N VAL A 20 21.45 -32.35 -41.87
CA VAL A 20 20.29 -32.21 -40.97
C VAL A 20 19.80 -30.76 -40.98
N THR A 21 18.50 -30.58 -41.05
CA THR A 21 17.83 -29.27 -41.04
C THR A 21 17.01 -29.14 -39.78
N ALA A 22 17.23 -28.05 -39.04
CA ALA A 22 16.40 -27.65 -37.91
C ALA A 22 15.28 -26.71 -38.38
N THR A 23 14.03 -27.01 -37.99
CA THR A 23 12.86 -26.18 -38.25
C THR A 23 12.29 -25.68 -36.92
N PRO A 24 12.43 -24.38 -36.60
CA PRO A 24 11.83 -23.80 -35.39
C PRO A 24 10.31 -23.88 -35.42
N ASN A 25 9.68 -24.07 -34.26
CA ASN A 25 8.24 -23.87 -34.11
C ASN A 25 7.91 -22.36 -34.16
N THR A 26 6.65 -22.01 -34.45
CA THR A 26 6.16 -20.63 -34.33
C THR A 26 6.53 -20.02 -32.98
N GLY A 27 7.12 -18.82 -33.00
CA GLY A 27 7.56 -18.12 -31.80
C GLY A 27 8.90 -18.59 -31.24
N TYR A 28 9.63 -19.46 -31.92
CA TYR A 28 10.99 -19.86 -31.56
C TYR A 28 11.96 -19.54 -32.70
N HIS A 29 13.25 -19.48 -32.37
CA HIS A 29 14.32 -19.44 -33.35
C HIS A 29 15.39 -20.50 -33.04
N PHE A 30 16.09 -20.93 -34.07
CA PHE A 30 17.23 -21.83 -33.95
C PHE A 30 18.42 -21.08 -33.36
N THR A 31 19.06 -21.64 -32.34
CA THR A 31 20.20 -21.02 -31.65
C THR A 31 21.53 -21.68 -31.96
N GLY A 32 21.53 -22.96 -32.34
CA GLY A 32 22.73 -23.68 -32.69
C GLY A 32 22.61 -25.19 -32.49
N TRP A 33 23.61 -25.90 -33.00
CA TRP A 33 23.84 -27.32 -32.80
C TRP A 33 24.78 -27.55 -31.62
N THR A 34 24.58 -28.64 -30.88
CA THR A 34 25.47 -29.14 -29.82
C THR A 34 25.64 -30.66 -29.94
N GLY A 35 26.58 -31.22 -29.17
CA GLY A 35 26.89 -32.65 -29.13
C GLY A 35 28.27 -32.94 -29.73
N SER A 36 28.35 -33.94 -30.60
CA SER A 36 29.57 -34.30 -31.35
C SER A 36 30.08 -33.18 -32.26
N LEU A 37 29.23 -32.20 -32.58
CA LEU A 37 29.58 -30.98 -33.30
C LEU A 37 28.83 -29.79 -32.72
N SER A 38 29.38 -28.60 -32.95
CA SER A 38 28.75 -27.33 -32.59
C SER A 38 28.77 -26.35 -33.76
N GLY A 39 27.76 -25.49 -33.85
CA GLY A 39 27.71 -24.44 -34.86
C GLY A 39 26.33 -23.83 -35.01
N THR A 40 26.23 -22.76 -35.78
CA THR A 40 24.97 -22.03 -36.01
C THR A 40 24.43 -22.16 -37.43
N THR A 41 25.17 -22.83 -38.33
CA THR A 41 24.76 -23.07 -39.71
C THR A 41 23.56 -24.02 -39.75
N ASN A 42 22.50 -23.62 -40.44
CA ASN A 42 21.29 -24.42 -40.63
C ASN A 42 20.80 -24.26 -42.08
N PRO A 43 20.71 -25.35 -42.89
CA PRO A 43 21.02 -26.74 -42.56
C PRO A 43 22.50 -26.99 -42.21
N MET A 44 22.78 -28.00 -41.38
CA MET A 44 24.14 -28.43 -41.06
C MET A 44 24.50 -29.67 -41.88
N THR A 45 25.67 -29.63 -42.53
CA THR A 45 26.25 -30.78 -43.23
C THR A 45 27.47 -31.28 -42.48
N ILE A 46 27.40 -32.55 -42.05
CA ILE A 46 28.49 -33.31 -41.48
C ILE A 46 29.15 -34.08 -42.61
N SER A 47 30.45 -33.90 -42.82
CA SER A 47 31.21 -34.65 -43.83
C SER A 47 32.13 -35.66 -43.16
N ASN A 48 32.48 -36.72 -43.88
CA ASN A 48 33.41 -37.76 -43.44
C ASN A 48 33.02 -38.41 -42.10
N VAL A 49 31.79 -38.91 -41.99
CA VAL A 49 31.28 -39.59 -40.79
C VAL A 49 31.97 -40.94 -40.64
N THR A 50 32.85 -41.07 -39.64
CA THR A 50 33.66 -42.28 -39.39
C THR A 50 33.31 -43.01 -38.10
N ALA A 51 32.45 -42.42 -37.27
CA ALA A 51 31.97 -42.99 -36.01
C ALA A 51 30.53 -42.52 -35.74
N ASN A 52 29.88 -43.14 -34.77
CA ASN A 52 28.56 -42.69 -34.30
C ASN A 52 28.66 -41.27 -33.74
N MET A 53 27.72 -40.41 -34.14
CA MET A 53 27.65 -39.01 -33.72
C MET A 53 26.28 -38.70 -33.12
N THR A 54 26.27 -37.83 -32.12
CA THR A 54 25.03 -37.29 -31.54
C THR A 54 25.03 -35.79 -31.75
N VAL A 55 24.06 -35.28 -32.50
CA VAL A 55 23.85 -33.84 -32.70
C VAL A 55 22.48 -33.45 -32.18
N THR A 56 22.39 -32.28 -31.56
CA THR A 56 21.15 -31.76 -30.97
C THR A 56 20.90 -30.36 -31.49
N ALA A 57 19.70 -30.11 -32.02
CA ALA A 57 19.24 -28.77 -32.38
C ALA A 57 18.72 -28.03 -31.15
N ASN A 58 19.23 -26.82 -30.91
CA ASN A 58 18.81 -25.98 -29.79
C ASN A 58 17.95 -24.82 -30.30
N PHE A 59 16.88 -24.53 -29.57
CA PHE A 59 15.94 -23.46 -29.91
C PHE A 59 15.67 -22.59 -28.68
N ALA A 60 15.48 -21.30 -28.90
CA ALA A 60 15.04 -20.36 -27.88
C ALA A 60 13.71 -19.72 -28.28
N ILE A 61 12.88 -19.41 -27.29
CA ILE A 61 11.65 -18.65 -27.52
C ILE A 61 12.00 -17.23 -27.93
N ASN A 62 11.27 -16.68 -28.88
CA ASN A 62 11.38 -15.27 -29.25
C ASN A 62 10.88 -14.42 -28.09
N THR A 63 11.48 -13.25 -27.93
CA THR A 63 11.10 -12.30 -26.89
C THR A 63 10.80 -10.94 -27.51
N TYR A 64 9.91 -10.21 -26.87
CA TYR A 64 9.48 -8.87 -27.27
C TYR A 64 9.50 -7.93 -26.08
N THR A 65 9.53 -6.63 -26.36
CA THR A 65 9.50 -5.61 -25.34
C THR A 65 8.10 -5.00 -25.22
N ILE A 66 7.58 -4.92 -24.00
CA ILE A 66 6.48 -4.01 -23.65
C ILE A 66 7.11 -2.81 -22.95
N SER A 67 6.98 -1.63 -23.54
CA SER A 67 7.58 -0.40 -23.03
C SER A 67 6.61 0.76 -23.07
N GLY A 68 6.99 1.86 -22.43
CA GLY A 68 6.23 3.09 -22.52
C GLY A 68 6.64 4.11 -21.50
N THR A 69 5.77 5.10 -21.31
CA THR A 69 5.99 6.20 -20.37
C THR A 69 4.82 6.37 -19.42
N VAL A 70 5.12 6.85 -18.22
CA VAL A 70 4.14 7.33 -17.26
C VAL A 70 4.41 8.80 -16.99
N THR A 71 3.45 9.68 -17.32
CA THR A 71 3.63 11.13 -17.21
C THR A 71 2.54 11.80 -16.40
N ALA A 72 2.89 12.84 -15.65
CA ALA A 72 1.97 13.78 -15.04
C ALA A 72 2.11 15.11 -15.79
N GLY A 73 1.17 15.39 -16.71
CA GLY A 73 1.34 16.45 -17.70
C GLY A 73 2.53 16.15 -18.61
N VAL A 74 3.51 17.06 -18.65
CA VAL A 74 4.75 16.90 -19.45
C VAL A 74 5.90 16.27 -18.67
N SER A 75 5.74 16.03 -17.36
CA SER A 75 6.80 15.49 -16.51
C SER A 75 6.69 13.97 -16.41
N GLY A 76 7.82 13.27 -16.57
CA GLY A 76 7.90 11.84 -16.26
C GLY A 76 7.71 11.58 -14.77
N VAL A 77 6.99 10.50 -14.43
CA VAL A 77 6.78 10.09 -13.04
C VAL A 77 7.64 8.88 -12.75
N SER A 78 8.60 9.04 -11.84
CA SER A 78 9.51 7.96 -11.42
C SER A 78 8.88 7.05 -10.38
N ASN A 79 9.41 5.82 -10.28
CA ASN A 79 9.05 4.79 -9.30
C ASN A 79 7.63 4.23 -9.41
N VAL A 80 6.93 4.49 -10.51
CA VAL A 80 5.65 3.82 -10.80
C VAL A 80 5.95 2.36 -11.08
N THR A 81 5.34 1.46 -10.31
CA THR A 81 5.51 0.00 -10.46
C THR A 81 4.51 -0.51 -11.49
N MET A 82 5.00 -1.21 -12.52
CA MET A 82 4.18 -1.78 -13.59
C MET A 82 3.81 -3.22 -13.24
N ASN A 83 2.76 -3.39 -12.42
CA ASN A 83 2.32 -4.72 -11.99
C ASN A 83 1.80 -5.53 -13.18
N GLY A 84 2.07 -6.84 -13.18
CA GLY A 84 1.65 -7.76 -14.25
C GLY A 84 2.69 -7.97 -15.35
N LEU A 85 3.73 -7.14 -15.43
CA LEU A 85 4.92 -7.39 -16.26
C LEU A 85 5.98 -8.24 -15.50
N PRO A 86 6.78 -9.05 -16.21
CA PRO A 86 7.88 -9.80 -15.60
C PRO A 86 8.84 -8.90 -14.83
N GLY A 87 9.12 -9.24 -13.57
CA GLY A 87 9.99 -8.46 -12.69
C GLY A 87 9.38 -7.17 -12.13
N SER A 88 8.14 -6.82 -12.49
CA SER A 88 7.43 -5.61 -12.01
C SER A 88 8.30 -4.35 -12.10
N PRO A 89 8.74 -3.97 -13.32
CA PRO A 89 9.67 -2.88 -13.50
C PRO A 89 9.09 -1.56 -12.97
N ARG A 90 10.00 -0.69 -12.54
CA ARG A 90 9.66 0.67 -12.12
C ARG A 90 10.10 1.69 -13.16
N THR A 91 9.32 2.75 -13.29
CA THR A 91 9.69 3.86 -14.16
C THR A 91 10.94 4.59 -13.67
N ASN A 92 11.82 4.97 -14.60
CA ASN A 92 12.99 5.80 -14.32
C ASN A 92 12.61 7.28 -14.09
N ALA A 93 13.60 8.18 -13.95
CA ALA A 93 13.37 9.61 -13.72
C ALA A 93 12.59 10.31 -14.84
N SER A 94 12.69 9.84 -16.09
CA SER A 94 11.92 10.35 -17.23
C SER A 94 10.56 9.66 -17.41
N GLY A 95 10.14 8.83 -16.44
CA GLY A 95 8.86 8.12 -16.49
C GLY A 95 8.85 6.91 -17.42
N GLN A 96 9.98 6.50 -17.98
CA GLN A 96 10.05 5.37 -18.92
C GLN A 96 10.11 4.03 -18.18
N TYR A 97 9.43 3.02 -18.72
CA TYR A 97 9.51 1.64 -18.29
C TYR A 97 9.71 0.70 -19.49
N SER A 98 10.25 -0.50 -19.23
CA SER A 98 10.37 -1.57 -20.22
C SER A 98 10.40 -2.93 -19.51
N ALA A 99 9.80 -3.94 -20.15
CA ALA A 99 9.89 -5.35 -19.76
C ALA A 99 10.06 -6.23 -21.00
N THR A 100 10.86 -7.27 -20.88
CA THR A 100 10.95 -8.34 -21.89
C THR A 100 9.95 -9.43 -21.57
N VAL A 101 9.15 -9.81 -22.55
CA VAL A 101 8.12 -10.85 -22.46
C VAL A 101 8.33 -11.90 -23.54
N ASN A 102 7.85 -13.12 -23.31
CA ASN A 102 7.95 -14.21 -24.28
C ASN A 102 6.92 -14.05 -25.40
N HIS A 103 7.23 -14.59 -26.58
CA HIS A 103 6.27 -14.69 -27.69
C HIS A 103 4.96 -15.35 -27.24
N ASP A 104 3.84 -14.81 -27.70
CA ASP A 104 2.47 -15.25 -27.42
C ASP A 104 2.03 -15.16 -25.94
N SER A 105 2.84 -14.52 -25.10
CA SER A 105 2.44 -14.23 -23.71
C SER A 105 1.33 -13.17 -23.67
N SER A 106 0.57 -13.19 -22.58
CA SER A 106 -0.47 -12.19 -22.30
C SER A 106 -0.29 -11.61 -20.90
N HIS A 107 -0.48 -10.30 -20.76
CA HIS A 107 -0.23 -9.54 -19.54
C HIS A 107 -1.33 -8.50 -19.31
N ILE A 108 -1.78 -8.36 -18.06
CA ILE A 108 -2.63 -7.24 -17.62
C ILE A 108 -1.75 -6.30 -16.80
N VAL A 109 -1.45 -5.14 -17.36
CA VAL A 109 -0.52 -4.17 -16.78
C VAL A 109 -1.27 -3.12 -15.98
N THR A 110 -1.02 -3.07 -14.68
CA THR A 110 -1.67 -2.14 -13.73
C THR A 110 -0.62 -1.27 -13.04
N PRO A 111 -0.42 -0.01 -13.45
CA PRO A 111 0.53 0.88 -12.80
C PRO A 111 0.11 1.18 -11.35
N SER A 112 1.09 1.30 -10.47
CA SER A 112 0.86 1.67 -9.07
C SER A 112 1.96 2.56 -8.53
N LEU A 113 1.54 3.67 -7.93
CA LEU A 113 2.35 4.56 -7.10
C LEU A 113 1.42 5.17 -6.06
N VAL A 114 1.84 5.17 -4.80
CA VAL A 114 1.10 5.80 -3.71
C VAL A 114 0.81 7.24 -4.09
N ASN A 115 -0.43 7.70 -3.88
CA ASN A 115 -0.88 9.06 -4.16
C ASN A 115 -1.06 9.44 -5.63
N TYR A 116 -1.08 8.46 -6.53
CA TYR A 116 -1.37 8.69 -7.93
C TYR A 116 -2.49 7.77 -8.40
N SER A 117 -3.35 8.31 -9.26
CA SER A 117 -4.22 7.53 -10.14
C SER A 117 -3.64 7.50 -11.54
N PHE A 118 -3.99 6.46 -12.31
CA PHE A 118 -3.44 6.24 -13.65
C PHE A 118 -4.55 6.07 -14.67
N ILE A 119 -4.34 6.61 -15.87
CA ILE A 119 -5.22 6.47 -17.02
C ILE A 119 -4.39 5.97 -18.21
N PRO A 120 -4.71 4.81 -18.80
CA PRO A 120 -5.73 3.86 -18.32
C PRO A 120 -5.36 3.26 -16.95
N ALA A 121 -6.35 2.85 -16.15
CA ALA A 121 -6.08 2.22 -14.85
C ALA A 121 -5.37 0.86 -14.99
N SER A 122 -5.65 0.16 -16.09
CA SER A 122 -4.97 -1.07 -16.51
C SER A 122 -5.03 -1.21 -18.03
N TYR A 123 -4.10 -1.95 -18.62
CA TYR A 123 -4.13 -2.29 -20.04
C TYR A 123 -3.77 -3.76 -20.25
N THR A 124 -4.49 -4.44 -21.15
CA THR A 124 -4.26 -5.85 -21.46
C THR A 124 -3.49 -5.98 -22.77
N HIS A 125 -2.28 -6.54 -22.69
CA HIS A 125 -1.51 -7.01 -23.84
C HIS A 125 -1.82 -8.50 -24.04
N SER A 126 -2.46 -8.85 -25.15
CA SER A 126 -2.81 -10.23 -25.48
C SER A 126 -1.96 -10.73 -26.64
N HIS A 127 -1.50 -11.99 -26.57
CA HIS A 127 -0.79 -12.69 -27.64
C HIS A 127 0.34 -11.84 -28.25
N VAL A 128 1.34 -11.49 -27.44
CA VAL A 128 2.40 -10.57 -27.85
C VAL A 128 3.30 -11.22 -28.91
N THR A 129 3.21 -10.73 -30.15
CA THR A 129 3.99 -11.20 -31.32
C THR A 129 4.93 -10.15 -31.92
N ALA A 130 4.98 -8.95 -31.32
CA ALA A 130 5.87 -7.86 -31.69
C ALA A 130 6.10 -6.96 -30.47
N ASN A 131 7.07 -6.04 -30.56
CA ASN A 131 7.25 -5.01 -29.53
C ASN A 131 5.99 -4.13 -29.44
N GLN A 132 5.56 -3.83 -28.22
CA GLN A 132 4.36 -3.06 -27.96
C GLN A 132 4.67 -1.85 -27.08
N THR A 133 3.95 -0.77 -27.30
CA THR A 133 4.08 0.46 -26.51
C THR A 133 2.75 0.83 -25.87
N GLN A 134 2.78 1.17 -24.58
CA GLN A 134 1.61 1.68 -23.87
C GLN A 134 2.03 2.83 -22.95
N ASN A 135 1.38 3.99 -23.08
CA ASN A 135 1.62 5.12 -22.19
C ASN A 135 0.52 5.24 -21.15
N TYR A 136 0.86 5.78 -19.99
CA TYR A 136 -0.07 6.06 -18.91
C TYR A 136 0.04 7.52 -18.49
N THR A 137 -1.09 8.14 -18.23
CA THR A 137 -1.15 9.45 -17.57
C THR A 137 -1.38 9.24 -16.09
N ALA A 138 -0.48 9.78 -15.28
CA ALA A 138 -0.58 9.79 -13.83
C ALA A 138 -1.16 11.13 -13.35
N THR A 139 -2.14 11.07 -12.46
CA THR A 139 -2.70 12.25 -11.79
C THR A 139 -2.45 12.13 -10.30
N ALA A 140 -1.80 13.12 -9.70
CA ALA A 140 -1.60 13.14 -8.25
C ALA A 140 -2.96 13.25 -7.55
N SER A 141 -3.21 12.41 -6.55
CA SER A 141 -4.37 12.51 -5.68
C SER A 141 -4.37 13.87 -4.99
N THR A 142 -5.41 14.67 -5.23
CA THR A 142 -5.58 16.00 -4.66
C THR A 142 -6.17 15.96 -3.25
N ASN A 143 -6.76 14.82 -2.87
CA ASN A 143 -7.46 14.61 -1.62
C ASN A 143 -7.03 13.29 -0.96
N TYR A 144 -7.03 13.26 0.38
CA TYR A 144 -6.81 12.07 1.21
C TYR A 144 -7.90 11.94 2.26
N GLU A 145 -8.06 10.73 2.78
CA GLU A 145 -8.99 10.45 3.87
C GLU A 145 -8.27 10.33 5.21
N ILE A 146 -8.83 10.96 6.24
CA ILE A 146 -8.49 10.73 7.64
C ILE A 146 -9.68 10.01 8.28
N SER A 147 -9.44 8.83 8.81
CA SER A 147 -10.47 8.02 9.46
C SER A 147 -10.03 7.48 10.81
N GLY A 148 -11.01 7.26 11.66
CA GLY A 148 -10.81 6.75 13.01
C GLY A 148 -12.13 6.46 13.69
N ARG A 149 -12.02 6.11 14.97
CA ARG A 149 -13.15 5.75 15.82
C ARG A 149 -13.07 6.49 17.14
N VAL A 150 -14.21 6.98 17.62
CA VAL A 150 -14.36 7.51 18.97
C VAL A 150 -15.09 6.49 19.82
N THR A 151 -14.48 6.09 20.93
CA THR A 151 -15.03 5.05 21.82
C THR A 151 -15.20 5.53 23.25
N ARG A 152 -16.17 4.98 23.97
CA ARG A 152 -16.35 5.12 25.41
C ARG A 152 -16.43 3.72 26.02
N ASN A 153 -15.55 3.40 26.97
CA ASN A 153 -15.48 2.06 27.58
C ASN A 153 -15.45 0.91 26.55
N GLY A 154 -14.78 1.13 25.41
CA GLY A 154 -14.69 0.16 24.32
C GLY A 154 -15.88 0.13 23.35
N ALA A 155 -17.01 0.76 23.67
CA ALA A 155 -18.15 0.91 22.77
C ALA A 155 -18.02 2.14 21.88
N GLY A 156 -18.55 2.10 20.66
CA GLY A 156 -18.61 3.26 19.77
C GLY A 156 -19.44 4.40 20.37
N LEU A 157 -18.94 5.64 20.28
CA LEU A 157 -19.68 6.82 20.73
C LEU A 157 -20.20 7.61 19.52
N PRO A 158 -21.51 7.57 19.21
CA PRO A 158 -22.08 8.32 18.10
C PRO A 158 -22.22 9.81 18.36
N GLY A 159 -22.31 10.59 17.28
CA GLY A 159 -22.64 12.01 17.32
C GLY A 159 -21.50 12.93 17.78
N VAL A 160 -20.29 12.41 17.98
CA VAL A 160 -19.11 13.22 18.31
C VAL A 160 -18.74 14.03 17.07
N THR A 161 -18.69 15.37 17.20
CA THR A 161 -18.24 16.26 16.13
C THR A 161 -16.72 16.30 16.08
N MET A 162 -16.15 15.99 14.93
CA MET A 162 -14.72 16.04 14.68
C MET A 162 -14.36 17.40 14.08
N ASN A 163 -13.96 18.36 14.93
CA ASN A 163 -13.59 19.70 14.48
C ASN A 163 -12.22 19.69 13.80
N GLY A 164 -11.97 20.67 12.92
CA GLY A 164 -10.70 20.84 12.21
C GLY A 164 -10.76 20.54 10.72
N PHE A 165 -11.84 19.93 10.24
CA PHE A 165 -12.10 19.70 8.81
C PHE A 165 -12.89 20.86 8.20
N SER A 166 -12.84 21.00 6.86
CA SER A 166 -13.53 22.06 6.10
C SER A 166 -15.05 21.87 5.99
N GLY A 167 -15.60 20.82 6.61
CA GLY A 167 -17.02 20.52 6.68
C GLY A 167 -17.38 19.81 7.98
N THR A 168 -18.66 19.55 8.19
CA THR A 168 -19.15 18.86 9.38
C THR A 168 -18.87 17.37 9.27
N VAL A 169 -18.09 16.85 10.21
CA VAL A 169 -17.78 15.41 10.34
C VAL A 169 -18.26 14.95 11.71
N THR A 170 -19.11 13.94 11.75
CA THR A 170 -19.62 13.34 12.99
C THR A 170 -19.46 11.83 12.99
N THR A 171 -19.34 11.23 14.18
CA THR A 171 -19.27 9.78 14.31
C THR A 171 -20.62 9.10 14.09
N ASN A 172 -20.61 7.96 13.38
CA ASN A 172 -21.78 7.12 13.14
C ASN A 172 -22.17 6.29 14.41
N PRO A 173 -23.23 5.46 14.39
CA PRO A 173 -23.62 4.58 15.52
C PRO A 173 -22.50 3.67 16.06
N SER A 174 -21.58 3.25 15.19
CA SER A 174 -20.41 2.45 15.55
C SER A 174 -19.27 3.30 16.14
N GLY A 175 -19.39 4.63 16.16
CA GLY A 175 -18.35 5.56 16.61
C GLY A 175 -17.32 5.92 15.55
N ASP A 176 -17.48 5.46 14.30
CA ASP A 176 -16.51 5.68 13.23
C ASP A 176 -16.75 7.03 12.55
N TYR A 177 -15.66 7.67 12.10
CA TYR A 177 -15.69 8.87 11.28
C TYR A 177 -14.69 8.77 10.12
N THR A 178 -15.02 9.45 9.02
CA THR A 178 -14.12 9.63 7.87
C THR A 178 -14.24 11.08 7.38
N ALA A 179 -13.11 11.70 7.04
CA ALA A 179 -13.05 13.06 6.54
C ALA A 179 -12.08 13.17 5.37
N THR A 180 -12.44 13.93 4.34
CA THR A 180 -11.56 14.24 3.20
C THR A 180 -10.76 15.52 3.48
N VAL A 181 -9.45 15.48 3.23
CA VAL A 181 -8.53 16.61 3.38
C VAL A 181 -7.72 16.82 2.12
N ALA A 182 -7.39 18.07 1.78
CA ALA A 182 -6.57 18.38 0.61
C ALA A 182 -5.12 17.91 0.82
N ARG A 183 -4.45 17.52 -0.27
CA ARG A 183 -3.02 17.16 -0.27
C ARG A 183 -2.17 18.29 0.29
N GLY A 184 -1.26 17.93 1.19
CA GLY A 184 -0.32 18.85 1.84
C GLY A 184 -0.95 19.73 2.91
N SER A 185 -2.25 19.57 3.20
CA SER A 185 -2.90 20.29 4.28
C SER A 185 -2.32 19.89 5.64
N THR A 186 -2.41 20.81 6.59
CA THR A 186 -2.18 20.53 8.01
C THR A 186 -3.51 20.66 8.73
N VAL A 187 -3.94 19.61 9.42
CA VAL A 187 -5.24 19.52 10.06
C VAL A 187 -5.06 19.18 11.53
N THR A 188 -5.71 19.94 12.42
CA THR A 188 -5.78 19.61 13.85
C THR A 188 -7.18 19.15 14.18
N VAL A 189 -7.33 17.85 14.40
CA VAL A 189 -8.61 17.19 14.69
C VAL A 189 -8.90 17.29 16.18
N ARG A 190 -10.05 17.88 16.54
CA ARG A 190 -10.49 18.03 17.94
C ARG A 190 -11.93 17.51 18.11
N PRO A 191 -12.12 16.35 18.76
CA PRO A 191 -13.46 15.83 19.03
C PRO A 191 -14.22 16.72 20.01
N SER A 192 -15.53 16.82 19.84
CA SER A 192 -16.41 17.59 20.72
C SER A 192 -17.78 16.93 20.82
N LEU A 193 -18.22 16.67 22.04
CA LEU A 193 -19.57 16.25 22.40
C LEU A 193 -19.88 16.74 23.81
N SER A 194 -21.05 17.33 24.02
CA SER A 194 -21.45 17.84 25.34
C SER A 194 -21.48 16.71 26.37
N GLY A 195 -21.01 16.98 27.59
CA GLY A 195 -20.94 15.99 28.67
C GLY A 195 -19.75 15.02 28.58
N TYR A 196 -18.84 15.18 27.62
CA TYR A 196 -17.66 14.33 27.47
C TYR A 196 -16.35 15.12 27.41
N SER A 197 -15.28 14.46 27.81
CA SER A 197 -13.89 14.83 27.56
C SER A 197 -13.21 13.74 26.73
N PHE A 198 -12.18 14.08 25.98
CA PHE A 198 -11.56 13.17 25.02
C PHE A 198 -10.06 13.05 25.22
N SER A 199 -9.53 11.85 25.01
CA SER A 199 -8.11 11.53 25.01
C SER A 199 -7.71 10.80 23.71
N PRO A 200 -6.72 11.30 22.96
CA PRO A 200 -6.07 12.60 23.15
C PRO A 200 -7.07 13.76 22.98
N VAL A 201 -6.77 14.95 23.53
CA VAL A 201 -7.66 16.12 23.38
C VAL A 201 -7.73 16.62 21.93
N SER A 202 -6.66 16.40 21.16
CA SER A 202 -6.57 16.69 19.74
C SER A 202 -5.45 15.87 19.10
N GLN A 203 -5.52 15.66 17.79
CA GLN A 203 -4.42 15.13 16.99
C GLN A 203 -4.11 16.08 15.83
N THR A 204 -2.83 16.36 15.59
CA THR A 204 -2.40 17.22 14.48
C THR A 204 -1.70 16.38 13.42
N HIS A 205 -2.18 16.47 12.18
CA HIS A 205 -1.60 15.82 11.02
C HIS A 205 -1.03 16.90 10.10
N VAL A 206 0.30 16.90 9.95
CA VAL A 206 1.02 17.90 9.15
C VAL A 206 1.29 17.33 7.76
N ASN A 207 1.12 18.15 6.73
CA ASN A 207 1.43 17.81 5.34
C ASN A 207 0.84 16.45 4.92
N VAL A 208 -0.48 16.33 4.97
CA VAL A 208 -1.17 15.07 4.67
C VAL A 208 -0.94 14.69 3.20
N ILE A 209 -0.20 13.60 3.00
CA ILE A 209 0.14 13.05 1.68
C ILE A 209 -0.24 11.58 1.56
N ALA A 210 -1.13 11.06 2.39
CA ALA A 210 -1.63 9.69 2.31
C ALA A 210 -2.92 9.58 3.14
N ASN A 211 -3.68 8.51 2.92
CA ASN A 211 -4.81 8.18 3.79
C ASN A 211 -4.29 7.80 5.19
N LEU A 212 -4.92 8.34 6.23
CA LEU A 212 -4.57 8.11 7.63
C LEU A 212 -5.73 7.39 8.31
N GLN A 213 -5.55 6.11 8.61
CA GLN A 213 -6.54 5.30 9.31
C GLN A 213 -6.19 5.17 10.79
N ASN A 214 -7.15 4.75 11.62
CA ASN A 214 -6.97 4.51 13.06
C ASN A 214 -6.60 5.77 13.87
N GLN A 215 -7.05 6.94 13.43
CA GLN A 215 -6.89 8.19 14.17
C GLN A 215 -7.93 8.25 15.29
N ASN A 216 -7.73 7.42 16.32
CA ASN A 216 -8.78 7.11 17.29
C ASN A 216 -8.79 8.06 18.50
N PHE A 217 -9.96 8.21 19.11
CA PHE A 217 -10.15 8.93 20.36
C PHE A 217 -10.90 8.09 21.37
N THR A 218 -10.63 8.33 22.64
CA THR A 218 -11.37 7.74 23.77
C THR A 218 -12.09 8.84 24.52
N ALA A 219 -13.35 8.60 24.88
CA ALA A 219 -14.21 9.54 25.56
C ALA A 219 -14.41 9.12 27.02
N SER A 220 -14.33 10.10 27.92
CA SER A 220 -14.72 9.97 29.32
C SER A 220 -15.92 10.88 29.58
N ALA A 221 -16.94 10.38 30.27
CA ALA A 221 -18.04 11.24 30.69
C ALA A 221 -17.54 12.23 31.73
N ASN A 222 -17.90 13.50 31.57
CA ASN A 222 -17.64 14.50 32.58
C ASN A 222 -18.55 14.19 33.78
N SER A 223 -17.96 14.08 34.97
CA SER A 223 -18.73 13.84 36.19
C SER A 223 -19.60 15.06 36.50
N THR A 224 -20.88 15.01 36.12
CA THR A 224 -21.88 15.85 36.76
C THR A 224 -22.24 15.16 38.06
N THR A 225 -21.54 15.46 39.16
CA THR A 225 -22.09 15.15 40.48
C THR A 225 -23.37 15.97 40.60
N PRO A 226 -24.57 15.36 40.69
CA PRO A 226 -25.74 16.10 41.12
C PRO A 226 -25.40 16.56 42.53
N SER A 227 -25.39 17.88 42.75
CA SER A 227 -25.45 18.39 44.12
C SER A 227 -26.73 17.80 44.72
N ALA A 228 -26.58 16.86 45.65
CA ALA A 228 -27.69 16.38 46.43
C ALA A 228 -28.13 17.53 47.34
N ASP A 229 -28.97 18.42 46.83
CA ASP A 229 -29.77 19.28 47.69
C ASP A 229 -30.96 18.45 48.16
N GLY A 230 -30.71 17.71 49.23
CA GLY A 230 -31.73 17.10 50.06
C GLY A 230 -31.68 17.75 51.43
N GLY A 231 -32.46 18.83 51.59
CA GLY A 231 -33.13 19.24 52.82
C GLY A 231 -32.31 19.34 54.11
N GLY A 232 -32.17 20.57 54.60
CA GLY A 232 -32.28 20.89 56.02
C GLY A 232 -31.10 20.55 56.94
N GLY A 233 -30.39 21.61 57.36
CA GLY A 233 -29.79 21.67 58.70
C GLY A 233 -28.31 21.32 58.81
N GLY A 234 -27.46 22.35 58.76
CA GLY A 234 -26.27 22.48 59.62
C GLY A 234 -25.00 21.70 59.26
N GLY A 235 -23.95 22.44 58.88
CA GLY A 235 -22.54 21.98 58.92
C GLY A 235 -22.09 21.19 57.69
N GLY A 236 -21.34 21.83 56.80
CA GLY A 236 -21.08 21.33 55.44
C GLY A 236 -19.93 20.33 55.26
N CYS A 237 -19.74 19.89 54.02
CA CYS A 237 -18.46 19.42 53.48
C CYS A 237 -18.52 19.49 51.94
N PHE A 238 -17.67 20.30 51.30
CA PHE A 238 -17.56 20.36 49.85
C PHE A 238 -16.29 19.64 49.43
N VAL A 239 -16.43 18.54 48.69
CA VAL A 239 -15.29 17.72 48.23
C VAL A 239 -14.91 18.18 46.82
N ILE A 240 -13.72 18.75 46.66
CA ILE A 240 -13.13 18.97 45.33
C ILE A 240 -12.06 17.90 45.14
N ALA A 241 -12.34 16.91 44.30
CA ALA A 241 -11.35 15.92 43.88
C ALA A 241 -10.57 16.45 42.67
N SER A 242 -9.24 16.57 42.76
CA SER A 242 -8.39 16.87 41.60
C SER A 242 -7.97 15.58 40.90
N ALA A 243 -7.92 15.63 39.55
CA ALA A 243 -7.65 14.50 38.65
C ALA A 243 -6.24 13.87 38.74
N SER A 244 -5.40 14.28 39.69
CA SER A 244 -4.15 13.62 40.04
C SER A 244 -4.12 13.43 41.54
N GLY A 245 -4.54 12.24 42.00
CA GLY A 245 -4.72 11.95 43.41
C GLY A 245 -3.47 12.25 44.25
N SER A 246 -3.63 13.03 45.33
CA SER A 246 -2.87 12.91 46.60
C SER A 246 -3.09 14.04 47.63
N TRP A 247 -4.15 14.86 47.59
CA TRP A 247 -4.44 15.78 48.70
C TRP A 247 -5.94 15.97 48.94
N VAL A 248 -6.35 15.96 50.21
CA VAL A 248 -7.68 16.36 50.68
C VAL A 248 -7.50 17.68 51.43
N MET A 249 -8.05 18.78 50.91
CA MET A 249 -8.20 20.03 51.66
C MET A 249 -9.64 20.15 52.13
N CYS A 250 -9.83 20.29 53.44
CA CYS A 250 -11.11 20.60 54.05
C CYS A 250 -11.11 22.09 54.41
N LEU A 251 -12.04 22.87 53.85
CA LEU A 251 -12.22 24.28 54.18
C LEU A 251 -13.44 24.40 55.10
N LEU A 252 -13.19 24.70 56.37
CA LEU A 252 -14.25 25.01 57.34
C LEU A 252 -14.46 26.52 57.38
N LEU A 253 -15.63 26.98 56.95
CA LEU A 253 -16.10 28.34 57.17
C LEU A 253 -16.88 28.37 58.50
N LEU A 254 -16.28 28.98 59.52
CA LEU A 254 -16.98 29.36 60.75
C LEU A 254 -17.37 30.85 60.70
N PRO A 255 -18.39 31.30 61.46
CA PRO A 255 -18.92 32.66 61.37
C PRO A 255 -17.96 33.79 61.83
N ALA A 256 -16.70 33.50 62.13
CA ALA A 256 -15.70 34.50 62.53
C ALA A 256 -14.29 34.08 62.06
N GLY A 257 -13.95 34.39 60.79
CA GLY A 257 -12.57 34.40 60.27
C GLY A 257 -12.00 33.07 59.77
N LEU A 258 -11.13 33.15 58.74
CA LEU A 258 -10.41 32.02 58.13
C LEU A 258 -9.20 31.60 59.00
N ILE A 259 -9.13 30.33 59.37
CA ILE A 259 -7.88 29.71 59.87
C ILE A 259 -7.52 28.55 58.94
N LEU A 260 -6.31 28.61 58.36
CA LEU A 260 -5.78 27.58 57.47
C LEU A 260 -4.90 26.61 58.26
N SER A 261 -5.41 25.43 58.60
CA SER A 261 -4.61 24.36 59.23
C SER A 261 -4.45 23.17 58.28
N ARG A 262 -3.19 22.78 58.00
CA ARG A 262 -2.86 21.59 57.18
C ARG A 262 -2.87 20.33 58.06
N PHE A 263 -3.59 19.29 57.67
CA PHE A 263 -3.46 17.95 58.27
C PHE A 263 -2.85 16.96 57.28
N ARG A 264 -1.84 16.20 57.72
CA ARG A 264 -1.24 15.09 56.97
C ARG A 264 -2.11 13.84 57.12
N SER A 265 -2.29 13.11 56.01
CA SER A 265 -2.97 11.81 55.95
C SER A 265 -2.26 10.78 56.85
N LEU A 266 -3.03 10.13 57.73
CA LEU A 266 -2.63 8.87 58.36
C LEU A 266 -3.02 7.73 57.42
N ALA A 267 -2.02 6.97 56.99
CA ALA A 267 -2.20 5.75 56.20
C ALA A 267 -2.99 4.70 56.99
N LYS A 268 -3.92 4.04 56.29
CA LYS A 268 -4.73 2.93 56.78
C LYS A 268 -3.81 1.79 57.26
N LYS A 269 -4.00 1.33 58.51
CA LYS A 269 -3.46 0.05 58.98
C LYS A 269 -4.57 -0.99 58.80
N GLU A 270 -4.26 -1.95 57.93
CA GLU A 270 -4.99 -3.19 57.55
C GLU A 270 -6.40 -3.03 56.94
#